data_AF-X1FQA5-F1
#
_entry.id   AF-X1FQA5-F1
#
_cell.length_a   1.000
_cell.length_b   1.000
_cell.length_c   1.000
_cell.angle_alpha   90.00
_cell.angle_beta   90.00
_cell.angle_gamma   90.00
#
_symmetry.space_group_name_H-M   'P 1'
#
loop_
_entity.id
_entity.type
_entity.pdbx_description
1 polymer ?
#
loop_
_entity_poly.entity_id
_entity_poly.type
_entity_poly.pdbx_seq_one_letter_code
_entity_poly.pdbx_strand_id
1 'polypeptide(L)'
;LIGINARDRIKIGAAGKIATAFDIARAMAIGADWCNAARAFMFSIGCIQSLSCHTDRCPTGVTSQDPTRNRALVVPDKLERVYNYHHATLHALAELTAAGGFAHPQEMLPMHFSRRVSGVEVMSFDHLYPSLRPGELINGTDDARFKRAWAMARAETFAAAN
;
A
#
# COMPACT_ATOMS: atom_id res chain seq x y z
N LEU A 1 14.81 -1.93 -6.12
CA LEU A 1 14.70 -2.56 -7.46
C LEU A 1 15.39 -1.77 -8.57
N ILE A 2 15.18 -0.45 -8.66
CA ILE A 2 15.82 0.40 -9.69
C ILE A 2 17.35 0.35 -9.57
N GLY A 3 17.89 0.56 -8.37
CA GLY A 3 19.33 0.51 -8.11
C GLY A 3 20.03 -0.82 -8.42
N ILE A 4 19.27 -1.90 -8.66
CA ILE A 4 19.79 -3.21 -9.06
C ILE A 4 19.32 -3.65 -10.45
N ASN A 5 18.72 -2.75 -11.24
CA ASN A 5 18.19 -3.03 -12.59
C ASN A 5 17.21 -4.22 -12.63
N ALA A 6 16.32 -4.31 -11.65
CA ALA A 6 15.32 -5.37 -11.56
C ALA A 6 13.87 -4.85 -11.54
N ARG A 7 13.67 -3.56 -11.78
CA ARG A 7 12.35 -2.91 -11.64
C ARG A 7 11.35 -3.39 -12.69
N ASP A 8 11.83 -3.64 -13.90
CA ASP A 8 11.09 -4.20 -15.04
C ASP A 8 10.75 -5.69 -14.86
N ARG A 9 11.56 -6.42 -14.10
CA ARG A 9 11.43 -7.87 -13.88
C ARG A 9 10.58 -8.26 -12.68
N ILE A 10 10.37 -7.35 -11.73
CA ILE A 10 9.71 -7.62 -10.45
C ILE A 10 8.57 -6.65 -10.24
N LYS A 11 7.36 -7.20 -10.04
CA LYS A 11 6.17 -6.45 -9.66
C LYS A 11 6.04 -6.37 -8.13
N ILE A 12 5.56 -5.24 -7.62
CA ILE A 12 5.46 -4.89 -6.21
C ILE A 12 4.01 -4.61 -5.85
N GLY A 13 3.47 -5.44 -4.96
CA GLY A 13 2.19 -5.19 -4.31
C GLY A 13 2.39 -4.40 -3.02
N ALA A 14 1.69 -3.28 -2.86
CA ALA A 14 1.65 -2.53 -1.62
C ALA A 14 0.44 -2.92 -0.77
N ALA A 15 0.63 -3.01 0.54
CA ALA A 15 -0.45 -3.19 1.51
C ALA A 15 -0.23 -2.26 2.70
N GLY A 16 -1.21 -2.19 3.59
CA GLY A 16 -1.13 -1.39 4.81
C GLY A 16 -1.82 -0.04 4.66
N LYS A 17 -2.95 0.12 5.34
CA LYS A 17 -3.81 1.32 5.30
C LYS A 17 -4.20 1.77 3.88
N ILE A 18 -4.35 0.82 2.95
CA ILE A 18 -5.03 1.07 1.67
C ILE A 18 -6.53 0.99 1.92
N ALA A 19 -7.20 2.13 1.98
CA ALA A 19 -8.65 2.21 2.18
C ALA A 19 -9.36 3.11 1.17
N THR A 20 -8.64 4.08 0.60
CA THR A 20 -9.20 5.10 -0.31
C THR A 20 -8.48 5.11 -1.66
N ALA A 21 -9.09 5.79 -2.64
CA ALA A 21 -8.47 6.11 -3.92
C ALA A 21 -7.11 6.81 -3.76
N PHE A 22 -7.03 7.79 -2.85
CA PHE A 22 -5.79 8.51 -2.57
C PHE A 22 -4.70 7.59 -2.01
N ASP A 23 -5.06 6.60 -1.17
CA ASP A 23 -4.10 5.61 -0.67
C ASP A 23 -3.52 4.75 -1.79
N ILE A 24 -4.33 4.37 -2.77
CA ILE A 24 -3.88 3.61 -3.94
C ILE A 24 -2.95 4.49 -4.78
N ALA A 25 -3.38 5.70 -5.11
CA ALA A 25 -2.65 6.63 -5.96
C ALA A 25 -1.26 6.98 -5.37
N ARG A 26 -1.20 7.32 -4.08
CA ARG A 26 0.07 7.65 -3.41
C ARG A 26 1.02 6.46 -3.32
N ALA A 27 0.50 5.24 -3.18
CA ALA A 27 1.31 4.02 -3.15
C ALA A 27 1.86 3.68 -4.54
N MET A 28 1.04 3.83 -5.59
CA MET A 28 1.48 3.66 -6.97
C MET A 28 2.55 4.69 -7.35
N ALA A 29 2.39 5.94 -6.92
CA ALA A 29 3.37 7.00 -7.18
C ALA A 29 4.77 6.69 -6.63
N ILE A 30 4.88 5.94 -5.53
CA ILE A 30 6.18 5.53 -4.95
C ILE A 30 6.66 4.15 -5.44
N GLY A 31 5.99 3.59 -6.45
CA GLY A 31 6.46 2.40 -7.17
C GLY A 31 5.69 1.11 -6.92
N ALA A 32 4.50 1.15 -6.30
CA ALA A 32 3.62 -0.02 -6.26
C ALA A 32 3.00 -0.28 -7.65
N ASP A 33 2.96 -1.54 -8.09
CA ASP A 33 2.24 -1.94 -9.30
C ASP A 33 0.75 -2.18 -9.03
N TRP A 34 0.43 -2.63 -7.82
CA TRP A 34 -0.94 -2.80 -7.34
C TRP A 34 -1.02 -2.61 -5.82
N CYS A 35 -2.24 -2.50 -5.30
CA CYS A 35 -2.51 -2.32 -3.88
C CYS A 35 -3.46 -3.38 -3.34
N ASN A 36 -3.17 -3.89 -2.14
CA ASN A 36 -3.99 -4.83 -1.41
C ASN A 36 -4.69 -4.12 -0.24
N ALA A 37 -6.01 -4.17 -0.24
CA ALA A 37 -6.83 -3.74 0.89
C ALA A 37 -7.33 -4.97 1.65
N ALA A 38 -7.18 -4.99 2.96
CA ALA A 38 -7.76 -6.04 3.81
C ALA A 38 -8.72 -5.41 4.81
N ARG A 39 -8.22 -4.50 5.66
CA ARG A 39 -9.02 -3.83 6.69
C ARG A 39 -10.22 -3.06 6.12
N ALA A 40 -10.08 -2.42 4.96
CA ALA A 40 -11.19 -1.69 4.36
C ALA A 40 -12.31 -2.62 3.88
N PHE A 41 -11.97 -3.79 3.31
CA PHE A 41 -12.96 -4.84 3.03
C PHE A 41 -13.55 -5.44 4.30
N MET A 42 -12.78 -5.58 5.39
CA MET A 42 -13.36 -5.96 6.68
C MET A 42 -14.42 -4.95 7.14
N PHE A 43 -14.19 -3.64 6.93
CA PHE A 43 -15.20 -2.62 7.23
C PHE A 43 -16.42 -2.73 6.32
N SER A 44 -16.21 -2.98 5.02
CA SER A 44 -17.33 -3.14 4.09
C SER A 44 -18.24 -4.31 4.48
N ILE A 45 -17.70 -5.40 5.05
CA ILE A 45 -18.49 -6.53 5.57
C ILE A 45 -18.99 -6.35 7.02
N GLY A 46 -18.63 -5.27 7.72
CA GLY A 46 -19.18 -4.93 9.03
C GLY A 46 -18.25 -5.03 10.23
N CYS A 47 -16.94 -5.03 10.04
CA CYS A 47 -16.00 -4.84 11.15
C CYS A 47 -16.17 -3.44 11.75
N ILE A 48 -16.31 -3.37 13.07
CA ILE A 48 -16.48 -2.13 13.85
C ILE A 48 -15.25 -1.78 14.68
N GLN A 49 -14.11 -2.41 14.40
CA GLN A 49 -12.85 -2.25 15.16
C GLN A 49 -12.98 -2.55 16.66
N SER A 50 -13.66 -3.63 17.05
CA SER A 50 -13.73 -4.02 18.47
C SER A 50 -12.39 -4.45 19.08
N LEU A 51 -11.38 -4.71 18.24
CA LEU A 51 -10.04 -5.21 18.62
C LEU A 51 -10.08 -6.56 19.36
N SER A 52 -11.17 -7.31 19.24
CA SER A 52 -11.36 -8.62 19.89
C SER A 52 -11.13 -9.80 18.94
N CYS A 53 -10.49 -9.57 17.79
CA CYS A 53 -10.42 -10.57 16.71
C CYS A 53 -9.74 -11.88 17.14
N HIS A 54 -8.79 -11.81 18.08
CA HIS A 54 -8.02 -12.94 18.59
C HIS A 54 -8.75 -13.75 19.67
N THR A 55 -9.88 -13.27 20.20
CA THR A 55 -10.59 -13.90 21.32
C THR A 55 -11.75 -14.79 20.88
N ASP A 56 -11.98 -14.90 19.57
CA ASP A 56 -13.16 -15.55 18.96
C ASP A 56 -14.50 -14.86 19.29
N ARG A 57 -14.49 -13.73 20.02
CA ARG A 57 -15.70 -13.01 20.48
C ARG A 57 -16.00 -11.75 19.66
N CYS A 58 -15.71 -11.76 18.36
CA CYS A 58 -16.05 -10.65 17.47
C CYS A 58 -17.57 -10.35 17.55
N PRO A 59 -17.99 -9.13 17.88
CA PRO A 59 -19.41 -8.81 18.06
C PRO A 59 -20.18 -8.80 16.73
N THR A 60 -19.50 -8.65 15.60
CA THR A 60 -20.12 -8.63 14.26
C THR A 60 -19.88 -9.90 13.47
N GLY A 61 -19.30 -10.94 14.09
CA GLY A 61 -19.12 -12.26 13.46
C GLY A 61 -18.02 -12.35 12.40
N VAL A 62 -17.40 -11.23 11.98
CA VAL A 62 -16.38 -11.19 10.92
C VAL A 62 -15.18 -12.11 11.20
N THR A 63 -14.77 -12.22 12.46
CA THR A 63 -13.62 -13.05 12.89
C THR A 63 -14.03 -13.91 14.08
N SER A 64 -15.05 -14.75 13.89
CA SER A 64 -15.53 -15.69 14.90
C SER A 64 -15.89 -17.03 14.26
N GLN A 65 -15.55 -18.12 14.94
CA GLN A 65 -15.93 -19.49 14.58
C GLN A 65 -17.26 -19.90 15.24
N ASP A 66 -17.80 -19.08 16.16
CA ASP A 66 -19.11 -19.29 16.79
C ASP A 66 -20.25 -19.06 15.74
N PRO A 67 -21.04 -20.10 15.41
CA PRO A 67 -22.12 -19.98 14.43
C PRO A 67 -23.18 -18.94 14.81
N THR A 68 -23.40 -18.72 16.12
CA THR A 68 -24.38 -17.74 16.61
C THR A 68 -23.94 -16.30 16.38
N ARG A 69 -22.63 -16.06 16.23
CA ARG A 69 -22.04 -14.75 15.89
C ARG A 69 -21.91 -14.58 14.39
N ASN A 70 -21.44 -15.62 13.69
CA ASN A 70 -21.25 -15.59 12.24
C ASN A 70 -22.56 -15.35 11.48
N ARG A 71 -23.73 -15.72 12.04
CA ARG A 71 -25.05 -15.40 11.45
C ARG A 71 -25.28 -13.91 11.10
N ALA A 72 -24.50 -12.99 11.69
CA ALA A 72 -24.52 -11.57 11.35
C ALA A 72 -23.94 -11.27 9.94
N LEU A 73 -23.18 -12.18 9.34
CA LEU A 73 -22.63 -12.11 7.99
C LEU A 73 -23.65 -12.60 6.95
N VAL A 74 -24.76 -11.88 6.81
CA VAL A 74 -25.79 -12.16 5.80
C VAL A 74 -25.20 -11.95 4.40
N VAL A 75 -24.84 -13.06 3.71
CA VAL A 75 -24.05 -13.02 2.47
C VAL A 75 -24.63 -12.11 1.38
N PRO A 76 -25.95 -12.16 1.06
CA PRO A 76 -26.52 -11.25 0.05
C PRO A 76 -26.32 -9.77 0.38
N ASP A 77 -26.48 -9.36 1.64
CA ASP A 77 -26.24 -7.98 2.10
C ASP A 77 -24.76 -7.61 2.07
N LYS A 78 -23.87 -8.49 2.56
CA LYS A 78 -22.43 -8.20 2.61
C LYS A 78 -21.81 -8.13 1.22
N LEU A 79 -22.30 -8.93 0.28
CA LEU A 79 -21.83 -8.93 -1.11
C LEU A 79 -22.05 -7.56 -1.77
N GLU A 80 -23.26 -7.00 -1.65
CA GLU A 80 -23.56 -5.69 -2.22
C GLU A 80 -22.68 -4.58 -1.61
N ARG A 81 -22.47 -4.63 -0.29
CA ARG A 81 -21.59 -3.67 0.39
C ARG A 81 -20.13 -3.75 -0.06
N VAL A 82 -19.61 -4.96 -0.23
CA VAL A 82 -18.25 -5.19 -0.75
C VAL A 82 -18.13 -4.68 -2.19
N TYR A 83 -19.11 -5.00 -3.03
CA TYR A 83 -19.18 -4.52 -4.41
C TYR A 83 -19.18 -3.00 -4.46
N ASN A 84 -20.10 -2.36 -3.72
CA ASN A 84 -20.23 -0.91 -3.69
C ASN A 84 -18.96 -0.22 -3.17
N TYR A 85 -18.33 -0.76 -2.12
CA TYR A 85 -17.06 -0.23 -1.62
C TYR A 85 -15.96 -0.30 -2.69
N HIS A 86 -15.79 -1.47 -3.32
CA HIS A 86 -14.74 -1.64 -4.33
C HIS A 86 -14.99 -0.77 -5.57
N HIS A 87 -16.23 -0.79 -6.08
CA HIS A 87 -16.65 0.01 -7.23
C HIS A 87 -16.44 1.51 -6.98
N ALA A 88 -16.92 2.04 -5.85
CA ALA A 88 -16.75 3.45 -5.50
C ALA A 88 -15.27 3.82 -5.31
N THR A 89 -14.45 2.91 -4.74
CA THR A 89 -13.01 3.14 -4.58
C THR A 89 -12.30 3.25 -5.93
N LEU A 90 -12.63 2.37 -6.88
CA LEU A 90 -12.06 2.42 -8.24
C LEU A 90 -12.57 3.62 -9.04
N HIS A 91 -13.85 3.97 -8.90
CA HIS A 91 -14.42 5.16 -9.53
C HIS A 91 -13.70 6.43 -9.03
N ALA A 92 -13.56 6.58 -7.71
CA ALA A 92 -12.85 7.71 -7.12
C ALA A 92 -11.37 7.75 -7.53
N LEU A 93 -10.73 6.59 -7.74
CA LEU A 93 -9.37 6.52 -8.28
C LEU A 93 -9.33 7.03 -9.72
N ALA A 94 -10.27 6.61 -10.58
CA ALA A 94 -10.37 7.11 -11.94
C ALA A 94 -10.61 8.62 -11.99
N GLU A 95 -11.49 9.16 -11.13
CA GLU A 95 -11.72 10.60 -11.00
C GLU A 95 -10.45 11.34 -10.56
N LEU A 96 -9.74 10.83 -9.54
CA LEU A 96 -8.48 11.41 -9.07
C LEU A 96 -7.40 11.39 -10.16
N THR A 97 -7.31 10.30 -10.92
CA THR A 97 -6.38 10.13 -12.03
C THR A 97 -6.68 11.12 -13.15
N ALA A 98 -7.94 11.22 -13.58
CA ALA A 98 -8.36 12.16 -14.61
C ALA A 98 -8.17 13.63 -14.16
N ALA A 99 -8.50 13.95 -12.92
CA ALA A 99 -8.31 15.28 -12.35
C ALA A 99 -6.82 15.69 -12.28
N GLY A 100 -5.92 14.71 -12.09
CA GLY A 100 -4.47 14.92 -12.18
C GLY A 100 -3.93 15.05 -13.60
N GLY A 101 -4.75 14.84 -14.64
CA GLY A 101 -4.33 14.88 -16.04
C GLY A 101 -3.63 13.60 -16.53
N PHE A 102 -3.76 12.48 -15.81
CA PHE A 102 -3.14 11.20 -16.17
C PHE A 102 -4.15 10.28 -16.86
N ALA A 103 -3.68 9.42 -17.77
CA ALA A 103 -4.53 8.39 -18.36
C ALA A 103 -4.61 7.13 -17.47
N HIS A 104 -3.56 6.86 -16.68
CA HIS A 104 -3.47 5.72 -15.79
C HIS A 104 -2.81 6.11 -14.45
N PRO A 105 -3.24 5.54 -13.30
CA PRO A 105 -2.65 5.84 -11.99
C PRO A 105 -1.13 5.61 -11.89
N GLN A 106 -0.56 4.71 -12.69
CA GLN A 106 0.89 4.44 -12.71
C GLN A 106 1.72 5.55 -13.36
N GLU A 107 1.09 6.50 -14.06
CA GLU A 107 1.79 7.68 -14.58
C GLU A 107 2.08 8.72 -13.49
N MET A 108 1.42 8.58 -12.34
CA MET A 108 1.67 9.45 -11.21
C MET A 108 3.07 9.23 -10.65
N LEU A 109 3.79 10.32 -10.40
CA LEU A 109 5.15 10.33 -9.86
C LEU A 109 5.15 10.86 -8.42
N PRO A 110 6.20 10.59 -7.63
CA PRO A 110 6.30 11.09 -6.26
C PRO A 110 6.14 12.62 -6.15
N MET A 111 6.62 13.38 -7.14
CA MET A 111 6.48 14.84 -7.13
C MET A 111 5.02 15.34 -7.14
N HIS A 112 4.05 14.52 -7.56
CA HIS A 112 2.63 14.88 -7.57
C HIS A 112 1.96 14.78 -6.19
N PHE A 113 2.65 14.20 -5.20
CA PHE A 113 2.13 13.99 -3.85
C PHE A 113 2.94 14.77 -2.82
N SER A 114 2.24 15.38 -1.87
CA SER A 114 2.85 16.09 -0.74
C SER A 114 2.32 15.54 0.58
N ARG A 115 3.18 15.55 1.61
CA ARG A 115 2.84 15.17 2.98
C ARG A 115 3.31 16.26 3.94
N ARG A 116 2.42 16.60 4.87
CA ARG A 116 2.79 17.36 6.05
C ARG A 116 3.68 16.51 6.96
N VAL A 117 4.91 16.94 7.18
CA VAL A 117 5.91 16.22 8.00
C VAL A 117 6.00 16.75 9.42
N SER A 118 5.68 18.02 9.62
CA SER A 118 5.62 18.68 10.92
C SER A 118 4.42 19.65 10.97
N GLY A 119 4.22 20.36 12.07
CA GLY A 119 3.14 21.35 12.16
C GLY A 119 3.24 22.45 11.09
N VAL A 120 4.45 22.77 10.65
CA VAL A 120 4.78 23.92 9.79
C VAL A 120 5.34 23.54 8.41
N GLU A 121 5.65 22.27 8.20
CA GLU A 121 6.39 21.82 7.02
C GLU A 121 5.61 20.79 6.20
N VAL A 122 5.58 21.03 4.88
CA VAL A 122 5.02 20.14 3.87
C VAL A 122 6.11 19.83 2.87
N MET A 123 6.28 18.54 2.55
CA MET A 123 7.30 18.07 1.63
C MET A 123 6.68 17.16 0.57
N SER A 124 7.19 17.23 -0.64
CA SER A 124 6.81 16.34 -1.73
C SER A 124 7.38 14.93 -1.53
N PHE A 125 6.75 13.91 -2.12
CA PHE A 125 7.20 12.53 -1.93
C PHE A 125 8.54 12.24 -2.61
N ASP A 126 8.92 12.95 -3.68
CA ASP A 126 10.25 12.80 -4.28
C ASP A 126 11.37 13.26 -3.34
N HIS A 127 11.10 14.29 -2.52
CA HIS A 127 12.03 14.71 -1.49
C HIS A 127 12.04 13.74 -0.29
N LEU A 128 10.87 13.22 0.11
CA LEU A 128 10.78 12.27 1.22
C LEU A 128 11.33 10.89 0.86
N TYR A 129 11.18 10.48 -0.39
CA TYR A 129 11.53 9.16 -0.91
C TYR A 129 12.36 9.28 -2.20
N PRO A 130 13.59 9.84 -2.15
CA PRO A 130 14.39 10.04 -3.34
C PRO A 130 14.74 8.69 -3.99
N SER A 131 14.53 8.61 -5.30
CA SER A 131 14.80 7.40 -6.08
C SER A 131 16.29 7.21 -6.33
N LEU A 132 16.73 5.95 -6.40
CA LEU A 132 18.07 5.57 -6.84
C LEU A 132 18.15 5.60 -8.37
N ARG A 133 19.34 5.86 -8.91
CA ARG A 133 19.61 5.71 -10.34
C ARG A 133 19.62 4.22 -10.72
N PRO A 134 19.28 3.87 -11.97
CA PRO A 134 19.43 2.50 -12.47
C PRO A 134 20.85 1.97 -12.23
N GLY A 135 20.97 0.81 -11.61
CA GLY A 135 22.25 0.14 -11.33
C GLY A 135 23.12 0.78 -10.24
N GLU A 136 22.66 1.83 -9.57
CA GLU A 136 23.45 2.56 -8.57
C GLU A 136 23.99 1.68 -7.44
N LEU A 137 23.23 0.71 -6.97
CA LEU A 137 23.69 -0.19 -5.91
C LEU A 137 24.74 -1.18 -6.46
N ILE A 138 24.58 -1.65 -7.69
CA ILE A 138 25.53 -2.58 -8.32
C ILE A 138 26.87 -1.89 -8.60
N ASN A 139 26.82 -0.64 -9.08
CA ASN A 139 28.02 0.10 -9.50
C ASN A 139 28.76 0.79 -8.34
N GLY A 140 28.20 0.74 -7.13
CA GLY A 140 28.70 1.47 -5.96
C GLY A 140 27.84 2.71 -5.69
N THR A 141 27.23 2.75 -4.51
CA THR A 141 26.36 3.84 -4.07
C THR A 141 27.07 4.70 -3.01
N ASP A 142 26.99 6.02 -3.18
CA ASP A 142 27.36 6.98 -2.13
C ASP A 142 26.16 7.48 -1.32
N ASP A 143 24.95 7.04 -1.69
CA ASP A 143 23.75 7.33 -0.92
C ASP A 143 23.84 6.74 0.49
N ALA A 144 23.97 7.61 1.49
CA ALA A 144 24.12 7.23 2.90
C ALA A 144 22.96 6.36 3.42
N ARG A 145 21.76 6.47 2.82
CA ARG A 145 20.58 5.67 3.19
C ARG A 145 20.78 4.19 2.89
N PHE A 146 21.52 3.88 1.83
CA PHE A 146 21.68 2.51 1.32
C PHE A 146 23.09 1.97 1.42
N LYS A 147 24.13 2.81 1.43
CA LYS A 147 25.55 2.40 1.35
C LYS A 147 25.92 1.31 2.35
N ARG A 148 25.63 1.52 3.63
CA ARG A 148 25.94 0.55 4.69
C ARG A 148 25.13 -0.74 4.54
N ALA A 149 23.82 -0.61 4.35
CA ALA A 149 22.92 -1.77 4.25
C ALA A 149 23.25 -2.63 3.01
N TRP A 150 23.60 -1.99 1.90
CA TRP A 150 23.99 -2.67 0.66
C TRP A 150 25.35 -3.36 0.79
N ALA A 151 26.35 -2.73 1.43
CA ALA A 151 27.64 -3.36 1.69
C ALA A 151 27.53 -4.63 2.55
N MET A 152 26.55 -4.68 3.45
CA MET A 152 26.27 -5.85 4.28
C MET A 152 25.45 -6.94 3.57
N ALA A 153 24.81 -6.61 2.44
CA ALA A 153 23.85 -7.50 1.79
C ALA A 153 24.56 -8.64 1.04
N ARG A 154 23.98 -9.83 1.11
CA ARG A 154 24.45 -11.04 0.40
C ARG A 154 23.28 -11.68 -0.31
N ALA A 155 23.49 -12.18 -1.53
CA ALA A 155 22.40 -12.76 -2.32
C ALA A 155 22.04 -14.19 -1.86
N GLU A 156 23.00 -14.88 -1.25
CA GLU A 156 22.93 -16.30 -0.88
C GLU A 156 22.56 -16.52 0.60
N THR A 157 22.53 -15.46 1.41
CA THR A 157 22.27 -15.57 2.85
C THR A 157 21.71 -14.29 3.44
N PHE A 158 20.92 -14.43 4.51
CA PHE A 158 20.44 -13.32 5.32
C PHE A 158 21.45 -12.87 6.39
N ALA A 159 22.56 -13.58 6.56
CA ALA A 159 23.65 -13.15 7.43
C ALA A 159 24.39 -11.94 6.82
N ALA A 160 24.78 -10.97 7.66
CA ALA A 160 25.53 -9.81 7.21
C ALA A 160 26.92 -10.21 6.68
N ALA A 161 27.42 -9.48 5.68
CA ALA A 161 28.84 -9.51 5.34
C ALA A 161 29.65 -8.91 6.50
N ASN A 162 30.71 -9.63 6.92
CA ASN A 162 31.66 -9.17 7.94
C ASN A 162 32.48 -7.98 7.44
#